data_AF-A0A6J6CEI0-F1
#
_entry.id   AF-A0A6J6CEI0-F1
#
_cell.length_a   1.000
_cell.length_b   1.000
_cell.length_c   1.000
_cell.angle_alpha   90.00
_cell.angle_beta   90.00
_cell.angle_gamma   90.00
#
_symmetry.space_group_name_H-M   'P 1'
#
loop_
_entity.id
_entity.type
_entity.pdbx_description
1 polymer ?
#
loop_
_entity_poly.entity_id
_entity_poly.type
_entity_poly.pdbx_seq_one_letter_code
_entity_poly.pdbx_strand_id
1 'polypeptide(L)' 'MSSANVLLLDEPTNNLDPASREEILRALSTFTGAVVLVSHDVGAVLALNPERVLILPDGDEDHWNDGYAELIALS' A
#
# COMPACT_ATOMS: atom_id res chain seq x y z
N MET A 1 -9.30 24.74 1.71
CA MET A 1 -8.38 23.72 1.16
C MET A 1 -8.86 22.39 1.68
N SER A 2 -9.41 21.53 0.83
CA SER A 2 -9.89 20.21 1.23
C SER A 2 -8.68 19.37 1.60
N SER A 3 -8.28 19.40 2.87
CA SER A 3 -7.16 18.61 3.39
C SER A 3 -7.62 17.16 3.47
N ALA A 4 -7.54 16.45 2.35
CA ALA A 4 -7.62 15.01 2.36
C ALA A 4 -6.42 14.51 3.17
N ASN A 5 -6.67 14.19 4.43
CA ASN A 5 -5.65 13.67 5.35
C ASN A 5 -5.43 12.16 5.16
N VAL A 6 -6.21 11.55 4.27
CA VAL A 6 -6.18 10.12 3.97
C VAL A 6 -6.30 9.92 2.46
N LEU A 7 -5.43 9.09 1.91
CA LEU A 7 -5.45 8.65 0.52
C LEU A 7 -5.77 7.15 0.50
N LEU A 8 -6.83 6.77 -0.22
CA LEU A 8 -7.19 5.37 -0.45
C LEU A 8 -6.86 5.01 -1.89
N LEU A 9 -6.07 3.96 -2.08
CA LEU A 9 -5.60 3.52 -3.38
C LEU A 9 -5.93 2.04 -3.56
N ASP A 10 -6.70 1.75 -4.59
CA ASP A 10 -7.01 0.38 -4.99
C ASP A 10 -6.24 0.06 -6.27
N GLU A 11 -5.28 -0.85 -6.18
CA GLU A 11 -4.39 -1.26 -7.26
C GLU A 11 -3.74 -0.09 -8.04
N PRO A 12 -3.10 0.89 -7.37
CA PRO A 12 -2.60 2.10 -8.02
C PRO A 12 -1.43 1.85 -8.98
N THR A 13 -0.80 0.69 -8.90
CA THR A 13 0.31 0.30 -9.77
C THR A 13 -0.14 -0.49 -11.00
N ASN A 14 -1.43 -0.82 -11.10
CA ASN A 14 -1.96 -1.54 -12.24
C ASN A 14 -1.93 -0.67 -13.51
N ASN A 15 -1.60 -1.26 -14.65
CA ASN A 15 -1.44 -0.58 -15.95
C ASN A 15 -0.34 0.51 -16.01
N LEU A 16 0.54 0.60 -15.02
CA LEU A 16 1.70 1.50 -15.06
C LEU A 16 2.94 0.76 -15.57
N ASP A 17 3.77 1.48 -16.32
CA ASP A 17 5.12 1.03 -16.60
C ASP A 17 6.00 1.08 -15.32
N PRO A 18 7.11 0.34 -15.29
CA PRO A 18 7.96 0.28 -14.09
C PRO A 18 8.46 1.64 -13.59
N ALA A 19 8.73 2.60 -14.48
CA ALA A 19 9.24 3.91 -14.08
C ALA A 19 8.13 4.77 -13.46
N SER A 20 6.94 4.81 -14.07
CA SER A 20 5.77 5.50 -13.51
C SER A 20 5.37 4.93 -12.15
N ARG A 21 5.46 3.61 -11.98
CA ARG A 21 5.19 2.95 -10.71
C ARG A 21 6.14 3.41 -9.61
N GLU A 22 7.44 3.46 -9.88
CA GLU A 22 8.43 3.91 -8.90
C GLU A 22 8.19 5.38 -8.49
N GLU A 23 7.83 6.22 -9.46
CA GLU A 23 7.51 7.63 -9.21
C GLU A 23 6.29 7.80 -8.30
N ILE A 24 5.21 7.04 -8.52
CA ILE A 24 4.05 7.06 -7.65
C ILE A 24 4.41 6.57 -6.25
N LEU A 25 5.11 5.44 -6.11
CA LEU A 25 5.49 4.92 -4.80
C LEU A 25 6.36 5.92 -4.03
N ARG A 26 7.25 6.64 -4.72
CA ARG A 26 8.05 7.71 -4.14
C ARG A 26 7.20 8.91 -3.70
N ALA A 27 6.22 9.31 -4.49
CA ALA A 27 5.30 10.38 -4.11
C ALA A 27 4.49 9.99 -2.85
N LEU A 28 4.00 8.76 -2.81
CA LEU A 28 3.23 8.21 -1.69
C LEU A 28 4.04 8.11 -0.40
N SER A 29 5.33 7.72 -0.47
CA SER A 29 6.18 7.66 0.72
C SER A 29 6.49 9.04 1.31
N THR A 30 6.36 10.11 0.52
CA THR A 30 6.51 11.51 0.99
C THR A 30 5.19 12.15 1.43
N PHE A 31 4.06 11.45 1.27
CA PHE A 31 2.76 11.98 1.66
C PHE A 31 2.66 12.06 3.18
N THR A 32 2.39 13.25 3.70
CA THR A 32 2.32 13.51 5.16
C THR A 32 0.98 13.10 5.79
N GLY A 33 0.04 12.58 5.00
CA GLY A 33 -1.22 12.02 5.51
C GLY A 33 -1.17 10.50 5.62
N ALA A 34 -2.31 9.89 5.97
CA ALA A 34 -2.42 8.44 5.97
C ALA A 34 -2.61 7.91 4.55
N VAL A 35 -1.95 6.80 4.21
CA VAL A 35 -2.15 6.09 2.95
C VAL A 35 -2.70 4.71 3.28
N VAL A 36 -3.83 4.36 2.65
CA VAL A 36 -4.38 3.02 2.65
C VAL A 36 -4.20 2.47 1.24
N LEU A 37 -3.39 1.43 1.12
CA LEU A 37 -3.09 0.78 -0.14
C LEU A 37 -3.72 -0.62 -0.15
N VAL A 38 -4.44 -0.92 -1.22
CA VAL A 38 -4.84 -2.28 -1.59
C VAL A 38 -4.04 -2.67 -2.83
N SER A 39 -3.23 -3.72 -2.72
CA SER A 39 -2.44 -4.22 -3.84
C SER A 39 -2.08 -5.69 -3.67
N HIS A 40 -2.07 -6.43 -4.78
CA HIS A 40 -1.50 -7.79 -4.87
C HIS A 40 0.02 -7.79 -5.12
N ASP A 41 0.65 -6.62 -5.25
CA ASP A 41 2.07 -6.54 -5.55
C ASP A 41 2.93 -6.30 -4.31
N VAL A 42 3.64 -7.35 -3.90
CA VAL A 42 4.56 -7.35 -2.76
C VAL A 42 5.58 -6.22 -2.84
N GLY A 43 6.12 -5.94 -4.03
CA GLY A 43 7.11 -4.88 -4.21
C GLY A 43 6.55 -3.48 -3.97
N ALA A 44 5.27 -3.25 -4.29
CA ALA A 44 4.62 -1.96 -4.04
C ALA A 44 4.33 -1.78 -2.55
N VAL A 45 3.85 -2.84 -1.89
CA VAL A 45 3.59 -2.83 -0.45
C VAL A 45 4.89 -2.58 0.32
N LEU A 46 5.95 -3.34 0.04
CA LEU A 46 7.24 -3.16 0.72
C LEU A 46 7.87 -1.79 0.46
N ALA A 47 7.72 -1.22 -0.73
CA ALA A 47 8.24 0.11 -1.06
C ALA A 47 7.60 1.23 -0.21
N LEU A 48 6.37 1.05 0.26
CA LEU A 48 5.69 2.01 1.14
C LEU A 48 5.99 1.80 2.63
N ASN A 49 6.65 0.69 2.99
CA ASN A 49 6.97 0.33 4.38
C ASN A 49 5.75 0.51 5.32
N PRO A 50 4.69 -0.30 5.14
CA PRO A 50 3.46 -0.17 5.90
C PRO A 50 3.71 -0.41 7.39
N GLU A 51 2.97 0.31 8.22
CA GLU A 51 2.99 0.12 9.67
C GLU A 51 1.99 -0.94 10.13
N ARG A 52 0.88 -1.08 9.38
CA ARG A 52 -0.29 -1.89 9.75
C ARG A 52 -0.91 -2.58 8.55
N VAL A 53 -1.62 -3.65 8.82
CA VAL A 53 -2.41 -4.43 7.86
C VAL A 53 -3.84 -4.54 8.36
N LEU A 54 -4.79 -4.51 7.42
CA LEU A 54 -6.19 -4.79 7.67
C LEU A 54 -6.57 -6.08 6.96
N ILE A 55 -7.07 -7.06 7.70
CA ILE A 55 -7.41 -8.39 7.23
C ILE A 55 -8.93 -8.46 7.04
N LEU A 56 -9.36 -8.76 5.82
CA LEU A 56 -10.78 -8.87 5.44
C LEU A 56 -11.16 -10.34 5.20
N PRO A 57 -12.42 -10.74 5.42
CA PRO A 57 -13.59 -9.89 5.70
C PRO A 57 -13.79 -9.53 7.18
N ASP A 58 -13.04 -10.15 8.09
CA ASP A 58 -13.27 -10.02 9.54
C ASP A 58 -12.97 -8.61 10.07
N GLY A 59 -12.17 -7.82 9.34
CA GLY A 59 -11.83 -6.45 9.70
C GLY A 59 -10.78 -6.37 10.80
N ASP A 60 -9.98 -7.42 10.95
CA ASP A 60 -8.92 -7.50 11.95
C ASP A 60 -7.73 -6.60 11.55
N GLU A 61 -7.32 -5.72 12.45
CA GLU A 61 -6.14 -4.86 12.29
C GLU A 61 -4.96 -5.48 13.04
N ASP A 62 -3.80 -5.55 12.38
CA ASP A 62 -2.54 -5.95 13.02
C ASP A 62 -1.39 -5.04 12.55
N HIS A 63 -0.27 -5.09 13.26
CA HIS A 63 0.97 -4.48 12.83
C HIS A 63 1.60 -5.26 11.68
N TRP A 64 2.17 -4.54 10.72
CA TRP A 64 2.90 -5.18 9.63
C TRP A 64 4.06 -6.03 10.16
N ASN A 65 4.22 -7.21 9.57
CA ASN A 65 5.34 -8.11 9.75
C ASN A 65 5.66 -8.82 8.41
N ASP A 66 6.86 -9.35 8.28
CA ASP A 66 7.34 -9.97 7.04
C ASP A 66 6.52 -11.20 6.62
N GLY A 67 5.79 -11.84 7.55
CA GLY A 67 4.90 -12.95 7.25
C GLY A 67 3.71 -12.54 6.36
N TYR A 68 3.26 -11.29 6.43
CA TYR A 68 2.21 -10.80 5.53
C TYR A 68 2.68 -10.65 4.09
N ALA A 69 3.98 -10.39 3.86
CA ALA A 69 4.54 -10.36 2.51
C ALA A 69 4.42 -11.73 1.82
N GLU A 70 4.62 -12.82 2.57
CA GLU A 70 4.44 -14.19 2.06
C GLU A 70 2.98 -14.46 1.70
N LEU A 71 2.02 -13.98 2.50
CA LEU A 71 0.59 -14.12 2.23
C LEU A 71 0.17 -13.42 0.93
N ILE A 72 0.71 -12.23 0.65
CA ILE A 72 0.46 -11.51 -0.60
C ILE A 72 1.08 -12.25 -1.79
N ALA A 73 2.25 -12.87 -1.62
CA ALA A 73 2.88 -13.67 -2.69
C ALA A 73 2.11 -14.96 -3.04
N LEU A 74 1.21 -15.42 -2.15
CA LEU A 74 0.41 -16.62 -2.31
C LEU A 74 -0.98 -16.37 -2.95
N SER A 75 -1.42 -15.11 -3.03
CA SER A 75 -2.69 -14.69 -3.65
C SER A 75 -2.55 -14.45 -5.15
#